data_AF-A0A8J8FPQ8-F1
#
_entry.id   AF-A0A8J8FPQ8-F1
#
_cell.length_a   1.000
_cell.length_b   1.000
_cell.length_c   1.000
_cell.angle_alpha   90.00
_cell.angle_beta   90.00
_cell.angle_gamma   90.00
#
_symmetry.space_group_name_H-M   'P 1'
#
loop_
_entity.id
_entity.type
_entity.pdbx_description
1 polymer ?
#
loop_
_entity_poly.entity_id
_entity_poly.type
_entity_poly.pdbx_seq_one_letter_code
_entity_poly.pdbx_strand_id
1 'polypeptide(L)'
;MKKTNHIFFLAVILFLLTGLLATWLYKQSQVDYQAHRSRVELVRNIQEYTSKLTRHLLLVQDGQISHYDNVTKTQKEIELFISKLPSNETSNHLVEAWVGFKETIEAVKSDHAVYQNSLVYFPKGVEDLFASNKKQNKFILGLADLERKVFQFGIGRTRDKKVQLSESLKRFNGLAKSLPAKDLFSANMLIKHVEIILNKYSRLEKLRGQLLKTDLPQYSQVILNQYN
;
A
#
# COMPACT_ATOMS: atom_id res chain seq x y z
N MET A 1 -73.22 5.34 38.46
CA MET A 1 -71.82 5.36 38.95
C MET A 1 -70.91 4.22 38.46
N LYS A 2 -71.38 3.17 37.75
CA LYS A 2 -70.49 2.10 37.22
C LYS A 2 -69.74 2.46 35.93
N LYS A 3 -70.31 3.28 35.03
CA LYS A 3 -69.69 3.64 33.73
C LYS A 3 -68.40 4.45 33.86
N THR A 4 -68.30 5.35 34.85
CA THR A 4 -67.11 6.19 35.09
C THR A 4 -65.91 5.38 35.55
N ASN A 5 -66.12 4.30 36.33
CA ASN A 5 -65.03 3.43 36.78
C ASN A 5 -64.42 2.61 35.64
N HIS A 6 -65.22 2.17 34.66
CA HIS A 6 -64.71 1.46 33.48
C HIS A 6 -63.90 2.38 32.56
N ILE A 7 -64.34 3.63 32.36
CA ILE A 7 -63.61 4.62 31.57
C ILE A 7 -62.29 4.99 32.23
N PHE A 8 -62.29 5.22 33.55
CA PHE A 8 -61.07 5.48 34.31
C PHE A 8 -60.09 4.30 34.27
N PHE A 9 -60.59 3.07 34.44
CA PHE A 9 -59.77 1.86 34.34
C PHE A 9 -59.16 1.68 32.93
N LEU A 10 -59.94 1.90 31.87
CA LEU A 10 -59.46 1.89 30.50
C LEU A 10 -58.40 2.98 30.25
N ALA A 11 -58.58 4.18 30.81
CA ALA A 11 -57.61 5.26 30.69
C ALA A 11 -56.28 4.93 31.39
N VAL A 12 -56.33 4.31 32.57
CA VAL A 12 -55.13 3.84 33.28
C VAL A 12 -54.40 2.76 32.50
N ILE A 13 -55.12 1.77 31.94
CA ILE A 13 -54.51 0.74 31.09
C ILE A 13 -53.86 1.36 29.84
N LEU A 14 -54.56 2.29 29.17
CA LEU A 14 -54.03 2.95 27.99
C LEU A 14 -52.76 3.75 28.32
N PHE A 15 -52.75 4.47 29.46
CA PHE A 15 -51.58 5.21 29.93
C PHE A 15 -50.39 4.29 30.25
N LEU A 16 -50.64 3.12 30.85
CA LEU A 16 -49.59 2.12 31.09
C LEU A 16 -49.06 1.54 29.78
N LEU A 17 -49.93 1.25 28.81
CA LEU A 17 -49.52 0.74 27.50
C LEU A 17 -48.70 1.77 26.71
N THR A 18 -49.10 3.04 26.71
CA THR A 18 -48.33 4.10 26.04
C THR A 18 -47.00 4.36 26.74
N GLY A 19 -46.96 4.30 28.08
CA GLY A 19 -45.71 4.38 28.86
C GLY A 19 -44.73 3.24 28.55
N LEU A 20 -45.23 2.01 28.43
CA LEU A 20 -44.45 0.84 28.02
C LEU A 20 -43.93 0.98 26.58
N LEU A 21 -44.79 1.42 25.65
CA LEU A 21 -44.41 1.65 24.26
C LEU A 21 -43.35 2.75 24.14
N ALA A 22 -43.51 3.87 24.87
CA ALA A 22 -42.55 4.96 24.88
C ALA A 22 -41.19 4.52 25.44
N THR A 23 -41.18 3.74 26.52
CA THR A 23 -39.95 3.19 27.10
C THR A 23 -39.26 2.20 26.15
N TRP A 24 -40.04 1.36 25.48
CA TRP A 24 -39.53 0.43 24.47
C TRP A 24 -38.93 1.16 23.26
N LEU A 25 -39.63 2.15 22.71
CA LEU A 25 -39.15 2.99 21.60
C LEU A 25 -37.88 3.77 21.99
N TYR A 26 -37.82 4.31 23.21
CA TYR A 26 -36.63 4.99 23.72
C TYR A 26 -35.44 4.03 23.85
N LYS A 27 -35.65 2.82 24.35
CA LYS A 27 -34.58 1.81 24.44
C LYS A 27 -34.10 1.41 23.04
N GLN A 28 -35.02 1.21 22.10
CA GLN A 28 -34.69 0.87 20.71
C GLN A 28 -33.90 1.99 20.03
N SER A 29 -34.31 3.25 20.19
CA SER A 29 -33.61 4.39 19.58
C SER A 29 -32.19 4.57 20.12
N GLN A 30 -31.95 4.27 21.41
CA GLN A 30 -30.62 4.28 21.99
C GLN A 30 -29.72 3.17 21.42
N VAL A 31 -30.25 1.96 21.24
CA VAL A 31 -29.52 0.84 20.62
C VAL A 31 -29.17 1.18 19.16
N ASP A 32 -30.12 1.73 18.41
CA ASP A 32 -29.92 2.13 17.02
C ASP A 32 -28.89 3.26 16.91
N TYR A 33 -28.93 4.24 17.80
CA TYR A 33 -27.92 5.32 17.88
C TYR A 33 -26.51 4.78 18.18
N GLN A 34 -26.37 3.87 19.13
CA GLN A 34 -25.07 3.27 19.46
C GLN A 34 -24.53 2.42 18.30
N ALA A 35 -25.38 1.62 17.66
CA ALA A 35 -25.03 0.83 16.48
C ALA A 35 -24.59 1.75 15.33
N HIS A 36 -25.32 2.83 15.10
CA HIS A 36 -25.00 3.85 14.11
C HIS A 36 -23.64 4.50 14.38
N ARG A 37 -23.40 5.00 15.60
CA ARG A 37 -22.13 5.62 15.99
C ARG A 37 -20.95 4.67 15.80
N SER A 38 -21.11 3.41 16.23
CA SER A 38 -20.09 2.37 16.09
C SER A 38 -19.72 2.12 14.61
N ARG A 39 -20.71 2.11 13.71
CA ARG A 39 -20.47 1.95 12.26
C ARG A 39 -19.74 3.14 11.65
N VAL A 40 -20.15 4.36 12.01
CA VAL A 40 -19.47 5.58 11.56
C VAL A 40 -18.02 5.59 12.02
N GLU A 41 -17.75 5.22 13.27
CA GLU A 41 -16.40 5.12 13.82
C GLU A 41 -15.57 4.05 13.10
N LEU A 42 -16.16 2.88 12.84
CA LEU A 42 -15.50 1.80 12.10
C LEU A 42 -15.02 2.26 10.71
N VAL A 43 -15.89 2.94 9.95
CA VAL A 43 -15.56 3.42 8.60
C VAL A 43 -14.51 4.54 8.65
N ARG A 44 -14.60 5.44 9.63
CA ARG A 44 -13.56 6.47 9.85
C ARG A 44 -12.20 5.86 10.19
N ASN A 45 -12.18 4.82 11.03
CA ASN A 45 -10.95 4.10 11.36
C ASN A 45 -10.34 3.44 10.12
N ILE A 46 -11.15 2.86 9.23
CA ILE A 46 -10.68 2.31 7.95
C ILE A 46 -10.02 3.42 7.10
N GLN A 47 -10.65 4.59 6.95
CA GLN A 47 -10.06 5.72 6.20
C GLN A 47 -8.75 6.23 6.81
N GLU A 48 -8.70 6.42 8.13
CA GLU A 48 -7.52 6.91 8.83
C GLU A 48 -6.36 5.92 8.70
N TYR A 49 -6.62 4.63 8.96
CA TYR A 49 -5.59 3.61 8.91
C TYR A 49 -5.13 3.32 7.49
N THR A 50 -6.01 3.45 6.48
CA THR A 50 -5.62 3.39 5.06
C THR A 50 -4.60 4.49 4.74
N SER A 51 -4.88 5.73 5.15
CA SER A 51 -3.96 6.86 4.97
C SER A 51 -2.63 6.63 5.69
N LYS A 52 -2.68 6.11 6.91
CA LYS A 52 -1.49 5.73 7.71
C LYS A 52 -0.68 4.63 7.03
N LEU A 53 -1.34 3.61 6.48
CA LEU A 53 -0.72 2.49 5.78
C LEU A 53 -0.01 2.97 4.51
N THR A 54 -0.67 3.79 3.70
CA THR A 54 -0.06 4.43 2.53
C THR A 54 1.17 5.22 2.91
N ARG A 55 1.08 6.05 3.96
CA ARG A 55 2.24 6.81 4.46
C ARG A 55 3.39 5.90 4.87
N HIS A 56 3.14 4.89 5.71
CA HIS A 56 4.19 3.95 6.14
C HIS A 56 4.86 3.26 4.96
N LEU A 57 4.09 2.86 3.95
CA LEU A 57 4.61 2.20 2.76
C LEU A 57 5.53 3.13 1.95
N LEU A 58 5.12 4.38 1.74
CA LEU A 58 5.94 5.38 1.05
C LEU A 58 7.24 5.67 1.81
N LEU A 59 7.17 5.81 3.15
CA LEU A 59 8.36 6.03 3.97
C LEU A 59 9.38 4.89 3.84
N VAL A 60 8.92 3.65 3.74
CA VAL A 60 9.80 2.48 3.51
C VAL A 60 10.38 2.50 2.09
N GLN A 61 9.56 2.76 1.06
CA GLN A 61 10.03 2.86 -0.33
C GLN A 61 11.07 3.98 -0.55
N ASP A 62 10.90 5.09 0.16
CA ASP A 62 11.83 6.22 0.12
C ASP A 62 13.09 5.99 0.98
N GLY A 63 13.16 4.87 1.70
CA GLY A 63 14.31 4.50 2.54
C GLY A 63 14.40 5.29 3.85
N GLN A 64 13.34 6.01 4.25
CA GLN A 64 13.28 6.71 5.53
C GLN A 64 13.07 5.76 6.71
N ILE A 65 12.46 4.59 6.44
CA ILE A 65 12.28 3.50 7.41
C ILE A 65 12.78 2.22 6.74
N SER A 66 13.49 1.40 7.51
CA SER A 66 14.19 0.21 7.00
C SER A 66 13.31 -1.04 6.87
N HIS A 67 12.14 -1.08 7.53
CA HIS A 67 11.36 -2.31 7.69
C HIS A 67 9.86 -2.10 7.47
N TYR A 68 9.18 -3.16 7.05
CA TYR A 68 7.72 -3.16 6.79
C TYR A 68 6.87 -3.45 8.02
N ASP A 69 7.42 -3.47 9.24
CA ASP A 69 6.68 -3.86 10.45
C ASP A 69 5.45 -2.99 10.69
N ASN A 70 5.61 -1.67 10.56
CA ASN A 70 4.51 -0.72 10.70
C ASN A 70 3.46 -0.87 9.58
N VAL A 71 3.88 -1.27 8.38
CA VAL A 71 2.98 -1.58 7.25
C VAL A 71 2.16 -2.82 7.59
N THR A 72 2.82 -3.92 7.98
CA THR A 72 2.17 -5.18 8.35
C THR A 72 1.24 -5.02 9.54
N LYS A 73 1.64 -4.26 10.57
CA LYS A 73 0.78 -3.98 11.73
C LYS A 73 -0.47 -3.21 11.31
N THR A 74 -0.31 -2.11 10.57
CA THR A 74 -1.44 -1.27 10.15
C THR A 74 -2.38 -2.03 9.21
N GLN A 75 -1.84 -2.88 8.33
CA GLN A 75 -2.63 -3.76 7.45
C GLN A 75 -3.51 -4.73 8.25
N LYS A 76 -2.98 -5.37 9.30
CA LYS A 76 -3.76 -6.26 10.19
C LYS A 76 -4.89 -5.52 10.92
N GLU A 77 -4.65 -4.28 11.37
CA GLU A 77 -5.68 -3.46 12.01
C GLU A 77 -6.83 -3.17 11.05
N ILE A 78 -6.52 -2.83 9.79
CA ILE A 78 -7.56 -2.63 8.77
C ILE A 78 -8.31 -3.92 8.49
N GLU A 79 -7.62 -5.07 8.37
CA GLU A 79 -8.29 -6.37 8.19
C GLU A 79 -9.29 -6.66 9.32
N LEU A 80 -8.94 -6.33 10.56
CA LEU A 80 -9.82 -6.46 11.71
C LEU A 80 -11.02 -5.50 11.62
N PHE A 81 -10.84 -4.27 11.15
CA PHE A 81 -11.96 -3.35 10.93
C PHE A 81 -12.88 -3.82 9.79
N ILE A 82 -12.30 -4.26 8.67
CA ILE A 82 -13.03 -4.79 7.52
C ILE A 82 -13.85 -6.02 7.93
N SER A 83 -13.33 -6.91 8.77
CA SER A 83 -14.07 -8.09 9.25
C SER A 83 -15.29 -7.77 10.13
N LYS A 84 -15.39 -6.56 10.66
CA LYS A 84 -16.51 -6.09 11.48
C LYS A 84 -17.59 -5.40 10.66
N LEU A 85 -17.37 -5.20 9.35
CA LEU A 85 -18.38 -4.61 8.48
C LEU A 85 -19.56 -5.56 8.31
N PRO A 86 -20.79 -5.04 8.24
CA PRO A 86 -21.96 -5.85 7.93
C PRO A 86 -21.90 -6.36 6.49
N SER A 87 -22.45 -7.55 6.25
CA SER A 87 -22.59 -8.09 4.90
C SER A 87 -23.74 -7.40 4.17
N ASN A 88 -23.45 -6.28 3.49
CA ASN A 88 -24.38 -5.57 2.61
C ASN A 88 -23.64 -5.03 1.38
N GLU A 89 -24.37 -4.64 0.34
CA GLU A 89 -23.83 -4.22 -0.95
C GLU A 89 -22.76 -3.12 -0.82
N THR A 90 -23.04 -2.04 -0.07
CA THR A 90 -22.10 -0.93 0.09
C THR A 90 -20.82 -1.33 0.85
N SER A 91 -20.96 -2.17 1.87
CA SER A 91 -19.80 -2.69 2.62
C SER A 91 -18.99 -3.68 1.80
N ASN A 92 -19.65 -4.47 0.94
CA ASN A 92 -18.97 -5.42 0.05
C ASN A 92 -18.05 -4.70 -0.94
N HIS A 93 -18.49 -3.57 -1.51
CA HIS A 93 -17.61 -2.75 -2.36
C HIS A 93 -16.39 -2.20 -1.60
N LEU A 94 -16.56 -1.81 -0.33
CA LEU A 94 -15.43 -1.39 0.50
C LEU A 94 -14.45 -2.55 0.78
N VAL A 95 -14.98 -3.76 1.00
CA VAL A 95 -14.18 -4.99 1.15
C VAL A 95 -13.41 -5.31 -0.13
N GLU A 96 -14.06 -5.23 -1.30
CA GLU A 96 -13.42 -5.46 -2.60
C GLU A 96 -12.31 -4.43 -2.86
N ALA A 97 -12.57 -3.15 -2.59
CA ALA A 97 -11.57 -2.09 -2.69
C ALA A 97 -10.38 -2.34 -1.74
N TRP A 98 -10.64 -2.84 -0.53
CA TRP A 98 -9.60 -3.25 0.41
C TRP A 98 -8.75 -4.40 -0.14
N VAL A 99 -9.37 -5.42 -0.75
CA VAL A 99 -8.64 -6.55 -1.35
C VAL A 99 -7.70 -6.07 -2.44
N GLY A 100 -8.17 -5.24 -3.38
CA GLY A 100 -7.31 -4.69 -4.44
C GLY A 100 -6.19 -3.78 -3.91
N PHE A 101 -6.48 -3.00 -2.86
CA PHE A 101 -5.46 -2.19 -2.19
C PHE A 101 -4.40 -3.06 -1.50
N LYS A 102 -4.81 -4.13 -0.82
CA LYS A 102 -3.91 -5.11 -0.20
C LYS A 102 -3.00 -5.79 -1.23
N GLU A 103 -3.54 -6.21 -2.36
CA GLU A 103 -2.74 -6.79 -3.46
C GLU A 103 -1.67 -5.81 -3.96
N THR A 104 -2.05 -4.52 -4.08
CA THR A 104 -1.10 -3.46 -4.47
C THR A 104 0.02 -3.29 -3.43
N ILE A 105 -0.31 -3.35 -2.13
CA ILE A 105 0.67 -3.30 -1.04
C ILE A 105 1.66 -4.47 -1.13
N GLU A 106 1.17 -5.69 -1.31
CA GLU A 106 2.04 -6.87 -1.42
C GLU A 106 2.92 -6.83 -2.67
N ALA A 107 2.39 -6.34 -3.79
CA ALA A 107 3.17 -6.10 -5.00
C ALA A 107 4.30 -5.07 -4.76
N VAL A 108 4.01 -3.99 -4.02
CA VAL A 108 5.03 -3.01 -3.63
C VAL A 108 6.11 -3.63 -2.75
N LYS A 109 5.75 -4.38 -1.71
CA LYS A 109 6.71 -5.05 -0.83
C LYS A 109 7.66 -5.95 -1.62
N SER A 110 7.09 -6.77 -2.49
CA SER A 110 7.84 -7.71 -3.34
C SER A 110 8.78 -6.98 -4.32
N ASP A 111 8.26 -6.02 -5.09
CA ASP A 111 9.08 -5.31 -6.08
C ASP A 111 10.15 -4.43 -5.43
N HIS A 112 9.85 -3.83 -4.28
CA HIS A 112 10.84 -3.05 -3.53
C HIS A 112 11.94 -3.94 -2.97
N ALA A 113 11.62 -5.14 -2.46
CA ALA A 113 12.63 -6.10 -2.01
C ALA A 113 13.57 -6.52 -3.15
N VAL A 114 13.03 -6.85 -4.33
CA VAL A 114 13.84 -7.21 -5.50
C VAL A 114 14.72 -6.03 -5.97
N TYR A 115 14.18 -4.82 -5.96
CA TYR A 115 14.91 -3.59 -6.25
C TYR A 115 16.08 -3.38 -5.28
N GLN A 116 15.82 -3.44 -3.98
CA GLN A 116 16.84 -3.26 -2.93
C GLN A 116 17.91 -4.33 -3.00
N ASN A 117 17.53 -5.60 -3.17
CA ASN A 117 18.50 -6.70 -3.31
C ASN A 117 19.42 -6.50 -4.52
N SER A 118 18.89 -6.00 -5.63
CA SER A 118 19.71 -5.69 -6.81
C SER A 118 20.66 -4.53 -6.57
N LEU A 119 20.22 -3.48 -5.87
CA LEU A 119 21.09 -2.37 -5.48
C LEU A 119 22.20 -2.79 -4.51
N VAL A 120 21.90 -3.67 -3.55
CA VAL A 120 22.87 -4.19 -2.57
C VAL A 120 23.89 -5.13 -3.23
N TYR A 121 23.45 -5.94 -4.19
CA TYR A 121 24.34 -6.87 -4.89
C TYR A 121 25.24 -6.18 -5.91
N PHE A 122 24.75 -5.14 -6.58
CA PHE A 122 25.42 -4.52 -7.71
C PHE A 122 26.90 -4.11 -7.45
N PRO A 123 27.25 -3.42 -6.34
CA PRO A 123 28.65 -3.06 -6.05
C PRO A 123 29.60 -4.26 -5.98
N LYS A 124 29.13 -5.40 -5.45
CA LYS A 124 29.96 -6.62 -5.36
C LYS A 124 30.34 -7.14 -6.74
N GLY A 125 29.37 -7.17 -7.67
CA GLY A 125 29.63 -7.57 -9.05
C GLY A 125 30.56 -6.60 -9.79
N VAL A 126 30.52 -5.31 -9.43
CA VAL A 126 31.45 -4.31 -9.95
C VAL A 126 32.88 -4.60 -9.47
N GLU A 127 33.08 -4.81 -8.17
CA GLU A 127 34.38 -5.12 -7.57
C GLU A 127 35.03 -6.36 -8.21
N ASP A 128 34.26 -7.43 -8.41
CA ASP A 128 34.74 -8.67 -9.04
C ASP A 128 35.24 -8.43 -10.48
N LEU A 129 34.47 -7.68 -11.28
CA LEU A 129 34.81 -7.36 -12.67
C LEU A 129 36.00 -6.40 -12.77
N PHE A 130 36.12 -5.45 -11.84
CA PHE A 130 37.28 -4.58 -11.73
C PHE A 130 38.56 -5.39 -11.44
N ALA A 131 38.47 -6.35 -10.52
CA ALA A 131 39.60 -7.18 -10.13
C ALA A 131 40.13 -8.04 -11.30
N SER A 132 39.23 -8.59 -12.13
CA SER A 132 39.62 -9.46 -13.25
C SER A 132 40.05 -8.71 -14.52
N ASN A 133 39.65 -7.44 -14.71
CA ASN A 133 39.85 -6.72 -15.98
C ASN A 133 40.73 -5.46 -15.89
N LYS A 134 41.61 -5.34 -14.89
CA LYS A 134 42.43 -4.13 -14.59
C LYS A 134 43.18 -3.51 -15.79
N LYS A 135 43.51 -4.27 -16.83
CA LYS A 135 44.27 -3.80 -18.01
C LYS A 135 43.38 -3.28 -19.15
N GLN A 136 42.06 -3.48 -19.11
CA GLN A 136 41.13 -3.09 -20.18
C GLN A 136 40.53 -1.69 -19.92
N ASN A 137 41.32 -0.64 -20.20
CA ASN A 137 40.96 0.74 -19.84
C ASN A 137 39.56 1.16 -20.30
N LYS A 138 39.13 0.80 -21.52
CA LYS A 138 37.78 1.18 -22.01
C LYS A 138 36.65 0.47 -21.26
N PHE A 139 36.79 -0.83 -20.99
CA PHE A 139 35.80 -1.60 -20.23
C PHE A 139 35.67 -1.07 -18.80
N ILE A 140 36.81 -0.87 -18.14
CA ILE A 140 36.88 -0.36 -16.77
C ILE A 140 36.25 1.03 -16.64
N LEU A 141 36.51 1.94 -17.58
CA LEU A 141 35.85 3.25 -17.61
C LEU A 141 34.33 3.13 -17.83
N GLY A 142 33.89 2.21 -18.67
CA GLY A 142 32.48 1.93 -18.89
C GLY A 142 31.78 1.37 -17.64
N LEU A 143 32.46 0.48 -16.91
CA LEU A 143 31.99 -0.10 -15.66
C LEU A 143 31.86 0.97 -14.56
N ALA A 144 32.88 1.82 -14.41
CA ALA A 144 32.86 2.94 -13.46
C ALA A 144 31.74 3.95 -13.77
N ASP A 145 31.50 4.27 -15.05
CA ASP A 145 30.39 5.12 -15.45
C ASP A 145 29.05 4.48 -15.09
N LEU A 146 28.88 3.18 -15.39
CA LEU A 146 27.65 2.45 -15.06
C LEU A 146 27.39 2.45 -13.56
N GLU A 147 28.40 2.16 -12.75
CA GLU A 147 28.31 2.18 -11.30
C GLU A 147 27.87 3.54 -10.77
N ARG A 148 28.54 4.61 -11.23
CA ARG A 148 28.16 5.97 -10.88
C ARG A 148 26.72 6.29 -11.27
N LYS A 149 26.25 5.84 -12.44
CA LYS A 149 24.86 6.05 -12.88
C LYS A 149 23.86 5.25 -12.06
N VAL A 150 24.18 4.02 -11.66
CA VAL A 150 23.33 3.23 -10.75
C VAL A 150 23.20 3.94 -9.41
N PHE A 151 24.30 4.41 -8.83
CA PHE A 151 24.29 5.15 -7.55
C PHE A 151 23.49 6.45 -7.64
N GLN A 152 23.76 7.27 -8.67
CA GLN A 152 23.02 8.53 -8.90
C GLN A 152 21.51 8.29 -9.04
N PHE A 153 21.14 7.22 -9.74
CA PHE A 153 19.76 6.81 -9.92
C PHE A 153 19.13 6.32 -8.60
N GLY A 154 19.82 5.50 -7.81
CA GLY A 154 19.34 5.01 -6.51
C GLY A 154 18.98 6.14 -5.53
N ILE A 155 19.75 7.23 -5.53
CA ILE A 155 19.52 8.39 -4.66
C ILE A 155 18.38 9.28 -5.16
N GLY A 156 18.39 9.68 -6.43
CA GLY A 156 17.49 10.74 -6.90
C GLY A 156 16.33 10.30 -7.79
N ARG A 157 16.39 9.09 -8.35
CA ARG A 157 15.27 8.41 -9.02
C ARG A 157 14.52 9.22 -10.11
N THR A 158 15.12 10.28 -10.65
CA THR A 158 14.45 11.15 -11.64
C THR A 158 14.37 10.50 -13.03
N ARG A 159 13.47 11.00 -13.87
CA ARG A 159 13.34 10.56 -15.28
C ARG A 159 14.67 10.71 -16.02
N ASP A 160 15.37 11.84 -15.84
CA ASP A 160 16.65 12.09 -16.51
C ASP A 160 17.71 11.09 -16.07
N LYS A 161 17.76 10.78 -14.76
CA LYS A 161 18.67 9.77 -14.22
C LYS A 161 18.37 8.37 -14.77
N LYS A 162 17.09 8.04 -14.97
CA LYS A 162 16.67 6.78 -15.61
C LYS A 162 17.19 6.69 -17.05
N VAL A 163 17.06 7.77 -17.82
CA VAL A 163 17.56 7.84 -19.21
C VAL A 163 19.08 7.68 -19.23
N GLN A 164 19.80 8.44 -18.40
CA GLN A 164 21.26 8.36 -18.30
C GLN A 164 21.74 6.96 -17.91
N LEU A 165 21.07 6.30 -16.96
CA LEU A 165 21.40 4.92 -16.58
C LEU A 165 21.14 3.95 -17.73
N SER A 166 20.02 4.10 -18.44
CA SER A 166 19.69 3.25 -19.59
C SER A 166 20.71 3.40 -20.73
N GLU A 167 21.18 4.61 -20.98
CA GLU A 167 22.23 4.89 -21.96
C GLU A 167 23.58 4.30 -21.54
N SER A 168 23.96 4.48 -20.26
CA SER A 168 25.19 3.91 -19.72
C SER A 168 25.17 2.37 -19.79
N LEU A 169 24.04 1.75 -19.46
CA LEU A 169 23.84 0.30 -19.59
C LEU A 169 24.03 -0.20 -21.03
N LYS A 170 23.48 0.51 -22.03
CA LYS A 170 23.67 0.17 -23.45
C LYS A 170 25.14 0.23 -23.86
N ARG A 171 25.86 1.27 -23.42
CA ARG A 171 27.30 1.41 -23.68
C ARG A 171 28.09 0.28 -23.03
N PHE A 172 27.83 0.00 -21.76
CA PHE A 172 28.49 -1.09 -21.02
C PHE A 172 28.25 -2.45 -21.67
N ASN A 173 27.01 -2.75 -22.09
CA ASN A 173 26.68 -3.99 -22.79
C ASN A 173 27.50 -4.14 -24.10
N GLY A 174 27.69 -3.05 -24.85
CA GLY A 174 28.57 -3.05 -26.03
C GLY A 174 30.02 -3.43 -25.71
N LEU A 175 30.56 -2.92 -24.60
CA LEU A 175 31.92 -3.20 -24.14
C LEU A 175 32.06 -4.62 -23.57
N ALA A 176 31.03 -5.14 -22.91
CA ALA A 176 31.05 -6.46 -22.29
C ALA A 176 31.19 -7.59 -23.33
N LYS A 177 30.67 -7.41 -24.55
CA LYS A 177 30.67 -8.44 -25.61
C LYS A 177 32.07 -8.92 -26.03
N SER A 178 33.11 -8.13 -25.82
CA SER A 178 34.49 -8.51 -26.15
C SER A 178 35.21 -9.24 -25.01
N LEU A 179 34.54 -9.49 -23.88
CA LEU A 179 35.15 -10.17 -22.74
C LEU A 179 35.29 -11.68 -22.96
N PRO A 180 36.28 -12.32 -22.31
CA PRO A 180 36.32 -13.78 -22.18
C PRO A 180 35.05 -14.33 -21.53
N ALA A 181 34.69 -15.59 -21.82
CA ALA A 181 33.42 -16.20 -21.41
C ALA A 181 33.10 -16.07 -19.91
N LYS A 182 34.10 -16.22 -19.03
CA LYS A 182 33.94 -16.10 -17.57
C LYS A 182 33.58 -14.68 -17.14
N ASP A 183 34.26 -13.68 -17.68
CA ASP A 183 34.01 -12.27 -17.37
C ASP A 183 32.72 -11.78 -18.06
N LEU A 184 32.42 -12.29 -19.26
CA LEU A 184 31.17 -12.03 -19.97
C LEU A 184 29.96 -12.51 -19.17
N PHE A 185 30.01 -13.69 -18.54
CA PHE A 185 28.94 -14.16 -17.65
C PHE A 185 28.71 -13.18 -16.49
N SER A 186 29.78 -12.77 -15.83
CA SER A 186 29.72 -11.85 -14.69
C SER A 186 29.19 -10.46 -15.12
N ALA A 187 29.63 -9.96 -16.27
CA ALA A 187 29.11 -8.72 -16.85
C ALA A 187 27.63 -8.83 -17.23
N ASN A 188 27.19 -9.97 -17.77
CA ASN A 188 25.78 -10.23 -18.06
C ASN A 188 24.92 -10.26 -16.79
N MET A 189 25.41 -10.86 -15.71
CA MET A 189 24.71 -10.82 -14.41
C MET A 189 24.57 -9.39 -13.89
N LEU A 190 25.64 -8.58 -13.99
CA LEU A 190 25.59 -7.17 -13.63
C LEU A 190 24.56 -6.40 -14.46
N ILE A 191 24.57 -6.59 -15.78
CA ILE A 191 23.58 -6.01 -16.71
C ILE A 191 22.16 -6.37 -16.28
N LYS A 192 21.91 -7.65 -15.94
CA LYS A 192 20.60 -8.11 -15.47
C LYS A 192 20.16 -7.40 -14.20
N HIS A 193 21.06 -7.18 -13.24
CA HIS A 193 20.71 -6.41 -12.04
C HIS A 193 20.33 -4.95 -12.36
N VAL A 194 21.03 -4.30 -13.30
CA VAL A 194 20.64 -2.94 -13.73
C VAL A 194 19.29 -2.92 -14.44
N GLU A 195 19.03 -3.90 -15.31
CA GLU A 195 17.71 -4.07 -15.94
C GLU A 195 16.61 -4.26 -14.89
N ILE A 196 16.86 -5.09 -13.86
CA ILE A 196 15.95 -5.28 -12.74
C ILE A 196 15.72 -3.96 -12.00
N ILE A 197 16.77 -3.20 -11.68
CA ILE A 197 16.67 -1.88 -11.02
C ILE A 197 15.75 -0.94 -11.83
N LEU A 198 15.97 -0.81 -13.13
CA LEU A 198 15.19 0.06 -14.02
C LEU A 198 13.73 -0.39 -14.12
N ASN A 199 13.50 -1.70 -14.28
CA ASN A 199 12.17 -2.28 -14.45
C ASN A 199 11.36 -2.22 -13.17
N LYS A 200 11.95 -2.63 -12.03
CA LYS A 200 11.28 -2.60 -10.73
C LYS A 200 11.00 -1.19 -10.27
N TYR A 201 11.91 -0.24 -10.49
CA TYR A 201 11.61 1.17 -10.24
C TYR A 201 10.38 1.65 -11.02
N SER A 202 10.32 1.34 -12.32
CA SER A 202 9.19 1.75 -13.16
C SER A 202 7.87 1.12 -12.72
N ARG A 203 7.90 -0.11 -12.21
CA ARG A 203 6.71 -0.79 -11.67
C ARG A 203 6.32 -0.19 -10.31
N LEU A 204 7.28 0.13 -9.45
CA LEU A 204 7.04 0.80 -8.17
C LEU A 204 6.38 2.17 -8.35
N GLU A 205 6.79 2.95 -9.36
CA GLU A 205 6.13 4.23 -9.70
C GLU A 205 4.67 4.05 -10.10
N LYS A 206 4.36 3.01 -10.89
CA LYS A 206 2.98 2.68 -11.26
C LYS A 206 2.16 2.25 -10.04
N LEU A 207 2.71 1.37 -9.20
CA LEU A 207 2.06 0.90 -7.98
C LEU A 207 1.84 2.05 -6.99
N ARG A 208 2.78 3.00 -6.87
CA ARG A 208 2.62 4.22 -6.09
C ARG A 208 1.43 5.04 -6.58
N GLY A 209 1.29 5.19 -7.91
CA GLY A 209 0.13 5.85 -8.51
C GLY A 209 -1.19 5.14 -8.17
N GLN A 210 -1.21 3.81 -8.14
CA GLN A 210 -2.39 3.01 -7.77
C GLN A 210 -2.74 3.16 -6.28
N LEU A 211 -1.74 3.13 -5.39
CA LEU A 211 -1.94 3.33 -3.95
C LEU A 211 -2.58 4.69 -3.61
N LEU A 212 -2.15 5.75 -4.30
CA LEU A 212 -2.68 7.10 -4.10
C LEU A 212 -4.07 7.31 -4.71
N LYS A 213 -4.49 6.43 -5.64
CA LYS A 213 -5.77 6.48 -6.33
C LYS A 213 -6.71 5.34 -5.91
N THR A 214 -6.52 4.80 -4.70
CA THR A 214 -7.42 3.76 -4.17
C THR A 214 -8.84 4.30 -4.01
N ASP A 215 -9.84 3.45 -4.28
CA ASP A 215 -11.26 3.79 -4.14
C ASP A 215 -11.76 3.71 -2.68
N LEU A 216 -10.92 3.27 -1.74
CA LEU A 216 -11.26 3.13 -0.31
C LEU A 216 -11.88 4.42 0.29
N PRO A 217 -11.32 5.63 0.08
CA PRO A 217 -11.92 6.87 0.58
C PRO A 217 -13.30 7.14 -0.03
N GLN A 218 -13.50 6.86 -1.32
CA GLN A 218 -14.76 7.07 -2.02
C GLN A 218 -15.86 6.17 -1.46
N TYR A 219 -15.61 4.86 -1.38
CA TYR A 219 -16.58 3.91 -0.82
C TYR A 219 -16.85 4.16 0.67
N SER A 220 -15.83 4.54 1.43
CA SER A 220 -16.01 4.94 2.82
C SER A 220 -16.93 6.17 2.94
N GLN A 221 -16.78 7.17 2.07
CA GLN A 221 -17.64 8.35 2.07
C GLN A 221 -19.09 8.02 1.71
N VAL A 222 -19.32 7.10 0.76
CA VAL A 222 -20.67 6.63 0.43
C VAL A 222 -21.35 6.02 1.66
N ILE A 223 -20.64 5.18 2.41
CA ILE A 223 -21.18 4.59 3.64
C ILE A 223 -21.44 5.68 4.68
N LEU A 224 -20.49 6.60 4.91
CA LEU A 224 -20.68 7.69 5.87
C LEU A 224 -21.87 8.59 5.53
N ASN A 225 -22.16 8.83 4.26
CA ASN A 225 -23.30 9.63 3.82
C ASN A 225 -24.65 8.94 4.06
N GLN A 226 -24.70 7.61 4.21
CA GLN A 226 -25.94 6.90 4.61
C GLN A 226 -26.27 7.11 6.10
N TYR A 227 -25.30 7.63 6.86
CA TYR A 227 -25.39 7.83 8.31
C TYR A 227 -25.39 9.33 8.70
N ASN A 228 -25.34 10.25 7.75
CA ASN A 228 -25.54 11.68 7.98
C ASN A 228 -26.91 12.12 7.46
#